data_AF-G5E2L7-F1
#
_entry.id   AF-G5E2L7-F1
#
_cell.length_a   1.000
_cell.length_b   1.000
_cell.length_c   1.000
_cell.angle_alpha   90.00
_cell.angle_beta   90.00
_cell.angle_gamma   90.00
#
_symmetry.space_group_name_H-M   'P 1'
#
loop_
_entity.id
_entity.type
_entity.pdbx_description
1 polymer ?
#
loop_
_entity_poly.entity_id
_entity_poly.type
_entity_poly.pdbx_seq_one_letter_code
_entity_poly.pdbx_strand_id
1 'polypeptide(L)'
;AEKGQIPFSKLIAEMDKECKVFADESIGHDWGGVLVWNLALFYPERIRAVASLNTPFKAANPDTDPIEAIKSIPLFDYQLYFMEPGVAEAELEKDLERTFKILFRSSGEMVDPSYALKTTNVRKRGGLLVGMDENMGCLISESDLQFYVTQFKKSGFRGPLNWYRNTHRNWRWSLTALNRKITVPAMMVTAGKDFVLLPAFTKGMENLIPKLTRGHIEEC
;
A
#
# COMPACT_ATOMS: atom_id res chain seq x y z
N ALA A 1 17.60 -10.59 -18.21
CA ALA A 1 16.54 -9.60 -18.46
C ALA A 1 15.26 -10.34 -18.80
N GLU A 2 14.28 -10.37 -17.89
CA GLU A 2 13.00 -11.02 -18.15
C GLU A 2 12.17 -10.14 -19.09
N LYS A 3 11.68 -10.75 -20.18
CA LYS A 3 10.96 -10.08 -21.27
C LYS A 3 9.68 -9.42 -20.74
N GLY A 4 9.48 -8.15 -21.07
CA GLY A 4 8.18 -7.46 -20.91
C GLY A 4 8.09 -6.41 -19.81
N GLN A 5 9.17 -6.09 -19.09
CA GLN A 5 9.12 -5.09 -18.02
C GLN A 5 9.95 -3.84 -18.31
N ILE A 6 9.33 -2.70 -18.04
CA ILE A 6 9.90 -1.37 -18.18
C ILE A 6 10.66 -1.07 -16.88
N PRO A 7 11.98 -0.78 -16.92
CA PRO A 7 12.71 -0.34 -15.74
C PRO A 7 12.05 0.90 -15.12
N PHE A 8 12.08 1.06 -13.79
CA PHE A 8 11.51 2.25 -13.15
C PHE A 8 12.08 3.55 -13.72
N SER A 9 13.39 3.57 -14.06
CA SER A 9 14.03 4.68 -14.77
C SER A 9 13.41 4.99 -16.13
N LYS A 10 12.88 3.99 -16.85
CA LYS A 10 12.18 4.19 -18.11
C LYS A 10 10.75 4.72 -17.89
N LEU A 11 10.07 4.30 -16.81
CA LEU A 11 8.80 4.95 -16.41
C LEU A 11 9.02 6.43 -16.10
N ILE A 12 10.06 6.76 -15.32
CA ILE A 12 10.45 8.14 -15.05
C ILE A 12 10.76 8.88 -16.35
N ALA A 13 11.51 8.29 -17.27
CA ALA A 13 11.81 8.93 -18.55
C ALA A 13 10.57 9.15 -19.45
N GLU A 14 9.56 8.26 -19.41
CA GLU A 14 8.29 8.50 -20.10
C GLU A 14 7.48 9.60 -19.41
N MET A 15 7.45 9.61 -18.07
CA MET A 15 6.81 10.68 -17.31
C MET A 15 7.50 12.03 -17.52
N ASP A 16 8.83 12.08 -17.69
CA ASP A 16 9.56 13.31 -18.04
C ASP A 16 9.11 13.89 -19.40
N LYS A 17 8.58 13.07 -20.32
CA LYS A 17 8.04 13.55 -21.61
C LYS A 17 6.67 14.22 -21.45
N GLU A 18 5.84 13.68 -20.56
CA GLU A 18 4.46 14.13 -20.35
C GLU A 18 4.38 15.24 -19.27
N CYS A 19 5.27 15.19 -18.27
CA CYS A 19 5.29 16.05 -17.10
C CYS A 19 6.66 16.75 -16.98
N LYS A 20 6.70 18.08 -17.17
CA LYS A 20 7.94 18.87 -17.02
C LYS A 20 8.53 18.88 -15.59
N VAL A 21 7.67 18.61 -14.60
CA VAL A 21 7.97 18.36 -13.18
C VAL A 21 6.98 17.28 -12.72
N PHE A 22 7.43 16.29 -11.95
CA PHE A 22 6.59 15.15 -11.54
C PHE A 22 5.43 15.55 -10.63
N ALA A 23 5.73 16.37 -9.62
CA ALA A 23 4.76 17.07 -8.77
C ALA A 23 5.52 18.06 -7.88
N ASP A 24 5.01 19.27 -7.69
CA ASP A 24 5.54 20.17 -6.65
C ASP A 24 5.41 19.52 -5.26
N GLU A 25 4.32 18.78 -5.03
CA GLU A 25 4.05 18.05 -3.79
C GLU A 25 3.52 16.65 -4.12
N SER A 26 4.15 15.61 -3.58
CA SER A 26 3.74 14.21 -3.80
C SER A 26 3.08 13.64 -2.55
N ILE A 27 1.79 13.31 -2.63
CA ILE A 27 1.03 12.75 -1.51
C ILE A 27 0.57 11.34 -1.87
N GLY A 28 0.85 10.38 -0.99
CA GLY A 28 0.51 8.97 -1.20
C GLY A 28 -0.26 8.37 -0.02
N HIS A 29 -1.07 7.35 -0.30
CA HIS A 29 -1.75 6.52 0.68
C HIS A 29 -1.55 5.04 0.31
N ASP A 30 -1.39 4.15 1.29
CA ASP A 30 -1.12 2.72 1.10
C ASP A 30 0.08 2.48 0.13
N TRP A 31 -0.08 1.71 -0.95
CA TRP A 31 0.96 1.53 -1.97
C TRP A 31 1.39 2.84 -2.66
N GLY A 32 0.50 3.82 -2.74
CA GLY A 32 0.85 5.17 -3.17
C GLY A 32 1.84 5.83 -2.19
N GLY A 33 1.70 5.58 -0.89
CA GLY A 33 2.64 6.01 0.15
C GLY A 33 4.04 5.40 -0.05
N VAL A 34 4.09 4.09 -0.32
CA VAL A 34 5.35 3.40 -0.69
C VAL A 34 5.99 4.06 -1.91
N LEU A 35 5.20 4.35 -2.95
CA LEU A 35 5.68 4.98 -4.18
C LEU A 35 6.29 6.36 -3.89
N VAL A 36 5.56 7.26 -3.24
CA VAL A 36 6.03 8.65 -3.03
C VAL A 36 7.25 8.71 -2.14
N TRP A 37 7.39 7.80 -1.16
CA TRP A 37 8.64 7.69 -0.39
C TRP A 37 9.83 7.30 -1.25
N ASN A 38 9.66 6.33 -2.15
CA ASN A 38 10.74 5.93 -3.06
C ASN A 38 11.05 7.03 -4.08
N LEU A 39 10.04 7.77 -4.57
CA LEU A 39 10.31 8.92 -5.42
C LEU A 39 11.16 9.98 -4.70
N ALA A 40 10.81 10.32 -3.45
CA ALA A 40 11.58 11.29 -2.66
C ALA A 40 13.01 10.80 -2.31
N LEU A 41 13.21 9.49 -2.20
CA LEU A 41 14.52 8.89 -1.92
C LEU A 41 15.43 8.80 -3.16
N PHE A 42 14.86 8.45 -4.31
CA PHE A 42 15.61 8.18 -5.55
C PHE A 42 15.69 9.39 -6.49
N TYR A 43 14.69 10.27 -6.45
CA TYR A 43 14.54 11.43 -7.33
C TYR A 43 14.20 12.71 -6.53
N PRO A 44 14.98 13.06 -5.48
CA PRO A 44 14.69 14.22 -4.64
C PRO A 44 14.68 15.55 -5.41
N GLU A 45 15.37 15.64 -6.55
CA GLU A 45 15.38 16.81 -7.43
C GLU A 45 14.05 17.03 -8.18
N ARG A 46 13.15 16.04 -8.19
CA ARG A 46 11.87 16.08 -8.90
C ARG A 46 10.67 16.38 -8.00
N ILE A 47 10.87 16.44 -6.69
CA ILE A 47 9.80 16.61 -5.71
C ILE A 47 10.20 17.72 -4.74
N ARG A 48 9.32 18.72 -4.55
CA ARG A 48 9.58 19.79 -3.58
C ARG A 48 9.17 19.39 -2.16
N ALA A 49 8.12 18.58 -1.97
CA ALA A 49 7.75 17.99 -0.69
C ALA A 49 7.01 16.65 -0.86
N VAL A 50 7.05 15.79 0.16
CA VAL A 50 6.38 14.48 0.16
C VAL A 50 5.51 14.28 1.40
N ALA A 51 4.35 13.64 1.25
CA ALA A 51 3.54 13.20 2.37
C ALA A 51 3.02 11.78 2.17
N SER A 52 2.91 11.02 3.25
CA SER A 52 2.29 9.69 3.24
C SER A 52 1.23 9.58 4.33
N LEU A 53 0.06 9.09 3.93
CA LEU A 53 -1.03 8.69 4.82
C LEU A 53 -0.89 7.20 5.12
N ASN A 54 -0.81 6.85 6.40
CA ASN A 54 -0.73 5.51 6.98
C ASN A 54 0.61 4.80 6.74
N THR A 55 1.12 4.81 5.52
CA THR A 55 2.27 4.00 5.12
C THR A 55 3.60 4.60 5.60
N PRO A 56 4.34 3.92 6.49
CA PRO A 56 5.65 4.38 6.96
C PRO A 56 6.72 4.25 5.88
N PHE A 57 7.76 5.08 5.95
CA PHE A 57 9.01 4.80 5.25
C PHE A 57 9.86 3.83 6.09
N LYS A 58 10.29 2.73 5.48
CA LYS A 58 11.25 1.79 6.08
C LYS A 58 12.38 1.52 5.08
N ALA A 59 13.62 1.68 5.52
CA ALA A 59 14.77 1.25 4.73
C ALA A 59 14.76 -0.28 4.58
N ALA A 60 15.25 -0.77 3.44
CA ALA A 60 15.43 -2.21 3.24
C ALA A 60 16.49 -2.75 4.20
N ASN A 61 16.28 -3.95 4.74
CA ASN A 61 17.26 -4.65 5.57
C ASN A 61 18.05 -5.64 4.68
N PRO A 62 19.38 -5.51 4.52
CA PRO A 62 20.18 -6.44 3.72
C PRO A 62 20.27 -7.85 4.32
N ASP A 63 20.06 -7.98 5.63
CA ASP A 63 20.30 -9.22 6.38
C ASP A 63 19.03 -10.07 6.53
N THR A 64 17.91 -9.67 5.94
CA THR A 64 16.63 -10.37 6.07
C THR A 64 15.96 -10.51 4.71
N ASP A 65 15.64 -11.74 4.33
CA ASP A 65 14.82 -11.99 3.14
C ASP A 65 13.45 -11.31 3.31
N PRO A 66 12.96 -10.57 2.29
CA PRO A 66 11.75 -9.77 2.44
C PRO A 66 10.47 -10.63 2.59
N ILE A 67 10.45 -11.89 2.15
CA ILE A 67 9.33 -12.81 2.41
C ILE A 67 9.36 -13.28 3.86
N GLU A 68 10.53 -13.58 4.42
CA GLU A 68 10.66 -13.92 5.84
C GLU A 68 10.28 -12.72 6.74
N ALA A 69 10.64 -11.50 6.34
CA ALA A 69 10.19 -10.28 7.02
C ALA A 69 8.66 -10.17 7.03
N ILE A 70 7.97 -10.42 5.90
CA ILE A 70 6.51 -10.44 5.83
C ILE A 70 5.93 -11.54 6.74
N LYS A 71 6.46 -12.76 6.69
CA LYS A 71 6.00 -13.88 7.52
C LYS A 71 6.14 -13.62 9.03
N SER A 72 7.14 -12.84 9.43
CA SER A 72 7.37 -12.50 10.84
C SER A 72 6.31 -11.58 11.44
N ILE A 73 5.48 -10.94 10.61
CA ILE A 73 4.41 -10.04 11.04
C ILE A 73 3.06 -10.68 10.67
N PRO A 74 2.33 -11.28 11.63
CA PRO A 74 1.08 -11.98 11.35
C PRO A 74 0.03 -11.15 10.61
N LEU A 75 0.01 -9.82 10.83
CA LEU A 75 -0.89 -8.87 10.16
C LEU A 75 -0.70 -8.80 8.65
N PHE A 76 0.46 -9.23 8.13
CA PHE A 76 0.77 -9.22 6.70
C PHE A 76 0.53 -10.57 6.01
N ASP A 77 -0.13 -11.54 6.67
CA ASP A 77 -0.44 -12.84 6.07
C ASP A 77 -1.26 -12.72 4.77
N TYR A 78 -2.15 -11.72 4.69
CA TYR A 78 -2.90 -11.40 3.46
C TYR A 78 -2.00 -11.08 2.26
N GLN A 79 -0.81 -10.47 2.48
CA GLN A 79 0.12 -10.17 1.38
C GLN A 79 0.67 -11.46 0.77
N LEU A 80 0.88 -12.49 1.60
CA LEU A 80 1.30 -13.82 1.12
C LEU A 80 0.18 -14.51 0.35
N TYR A 81 -1.09 -14.31 0.73
CA TYR A 81 -2.24 -14.78 -0.04
C TYR A 81 -2.32 -14.15 -1.44
N PHE A 82 -1.92 -12.87 -1.57
CA PHE A 82 -1.92 -12.16 -2.85
C PHE A 82 -0.80 -12.56 -3.82
N MET A 83 0.20 -13.34 -3.36
CA MET A 83 1.37 -13.66 -4.18
C MET A 83 1.08 -14.60 -5.34
N GLU A 84 0.21 -15.60 -5.14
CA GLU A 84 -0.11 -16.58 -6.19
C GLU A 84 -1.02 -15.95 -7.26
N PRO A 85 -0.58 -15.84 -8.52
CA PRO A 85 -1.39 -15.25 -9.59
C PRO A 85 -2.68 -16.03 -9.84
N GLY A 86 -3.81 -15.32 -9.85
CA GLY A 86 -5.13 -15.89 -10.14
C GLY A 86 -5.93 -16.29 -8.91
N VAL A 87 -5.29 -16.51 -7.75
CA VAL A 87 -5.98 -16.95 -6.52
C VAL A 87 -6.80 -15.79 -5.92
N ALA A 88 -6.13 -14.68 -5.61
CA ALA A 88 -6.81 -13.52 -5.03
C ALA A 88 -7.66 -12.78 -6.08
N GLU A 89 -7.26 -12.77 -7.35
CA GLU A 89 -8.11 -12.29 -8.44
C GLU A 89 -9.46 -13.02 -8.45
N ALA A 90 -9.45 -14.35 -8.39
CA ALA A 90 -10.68 -15.13 -8.43
C ALA A 90 -11.61 -14.85 -7.24
N GLU A 91 -11.08 -14.57 -6.05
CA GLU A 91 -11.89 -14.18 -4.89
C GLU A 91 -12.49 -12.77 -5.06
N LEU A 92 -11.63 -11.78 -5.38
CA LEU A 92 -12.00 -10.36 -5.41
C LEU A 92 -12.86 -10.00 -6.62
N GLU A 93 -12.73 -10.71 -7.74
CA GLU A 93 -13.48 -10.46 -8.97
C GLU A 93 -14.81 -11.23 -9.02
N LYS A 94 -15.01 -12.22 -8.14
CA LYS A 94 -16.26 -13.01 -8.10
C LYS A 94 -17.48 -12.13 -7.89
N ASP A 95 -17.36 -11.14 -7.02
CA ASP A 95 -18.37 -10.13 -6.76
C ASP A 95 -17.66 -8.81 -6.37
N LEU A 96 -17.58 -7.90 -7.33
CA LEU A 96 -16.90 -6.61 -7.16
C LEU A 96 -17.62 -5.71 -6.16
N GLU A 97 -18.96 -5.72 -6.17
CA GLU A 97 -19.74 -4.86 -5.28
C GLU A 97 -19.56 -5.31 -3.84
N ARG A 98 -19.68 -6.63 -3.59
CA ARG A 98 -19.37 -7.24 -2.30
C ARG A 98 -17.94 -6.94 -1.86
N THR A 99 -16.97 -7.08 -2.77
CA THR A 99 -15.55 -6.82 -2.47
C THR A 99 -15.35 -5.38 -1.98
N PHE A 100 -15.84 -4.39 -2.72
CA PHE A 100 -15.66 -2.99 -2.33
C PHE A 100 -16.49 -2.61 -1.09
N LYS A 101 -17.69 -3.18 -0.89
CA LYS A 101 -18.46 -3.01 0.36
C LYS A 101 -17.72 -3.55 1.58
N ILE A 102 -16.95 -4.63 1.43
CA ILE A 102 -16.14 -5.19 2.53
C ILE A 102 -14.87 -4.37 2.76
N LEU A 103 -14.22 -3.88 1.69
CA LEU A 103 -12.96 -3.13 1.79
C LEU A 103 -13.16 -1.68 2.27
N PHE A 104 -14.23 -1.00 1.83
CA PHE A 104 -14.51 0.39 2.20
C PHE A 104 -15.47 0.47 3.38
N ARG A 105 -14.92 0.25 4.59
CA ARG A 105 -15.65 0.26 5.86
C ARG A 105 -14.98 1.16 6.88
N SER A 106 -15.79 1.74 7.75
CA SER A 106 -15.29 2.45 8.94
C SER A 106 -14.83 1.45 9.99
N SER A 107 -13.73 1.77 10.67
CA SER A 107 -13.30 1.09 11.89
C SER A 107 -14.23 1.37 13.08
N GLY A 108 -14.96 2.50 13.05
CA GLY A 108 -15.85 2.96 14.12
C GLY A 108 -17.24 2.31 14.18
N GLU A 109 -17.66 1.61 13.12
CA GLU A 109 -18.96 0.89 13.09
C GLU A 109 -18.86 -0.54 13.64
N MET A 110 -17.66 -0.99 14.02
CA MET A 110 -17.44 -2.36 14.49
C MET A 110 -17.65 -2.49 16.00
N VAL A 111 -18.91 -2.61 16.42
CA VAL A 111 -19.27 -3.01 17.78
C VAL A 111 -18.98 -4.50 18.02
N ASP A 112 -18.94 -5.30 16.94
CA ASP A 112 -18.61 -6.73 16.98
C ASP A 112 -17.32 -7.04 16.19
N PRO A 113 -16.28 -7.59 16.85
CA PRO A 113 -15.02 -8.03 16.24
C PRO A 113 -15.14 -9.07 15.12
N SER A 114 -16.30 -9.72 14.97
CA SER A 114 -16.58 -10.64 13.87
C SER A 114 -16.61 -9.93 12.50
N TYR A 115 -16.93 -8.64 12.47
CA TYR A 115 -17.05 -7.83 11.25
C TYR A 115 -15.76 -7.15 10.81
N ALA A 116 -14.72 -7.17 11.66
CA ALA A 116 -13.41 -6.64 11.30
C ALA A 116 -12.76 -7.46 10.19
N LEU A 117 -12.23 -6.78 9.18
CA LEU A 117 -11.46 -7.44 8.13
C LEU A 117 -10.21 -8.05 8.77
N LYS A 118 -10.14 -9.38 8.80
CA LYS A 118 -9.03 -10.10 9.42
C LYS A 118 -7.93 -10.33 8.40
N THR A 119 -6.85 -9.56 8.47
CA THR A 119 -5.67 -9.72 7.61
C THR A 119 -4.70 -10.81 8.08
N THR A 120 -4.94 -11.36 9.27
CA THR A 120 -4.24 -12.52 9.82
C THR A 120 -4.90 -13.83 9.38
N ASN A 121 -4.10 -14.89 9.27
CA ASN A 121 -4.54 -16.25 8.95
C ASN A 121 -5.39 -16.37 7.66
N VAL A 122 -5.25 -15.43 6.72
CA VAL A 122 -6.00 -15.38 5.46
C VAL A 122 -5.75 -16.66 4.65
N ARG A 123 -4.49 -17.10 4.57
CA ARG A 123 -4.12 -18.32 3.83
C ARG A 123 -4.75 -19.56 4.45
N LYS A 124 -4.79 -19.64 5.79
CA LYS A 124 -5.43 -20.76 6.51
C LYS A 124 -6.96 -20.72 6.38
N ARG A 125 -7.55 -19.53 6.37
CA ARG A 125 -9.00 -19.31 6.19
C ARG A 125 -9.46 -19.59 4.75
N GLY A 126 -8.54 -19.56 3.78
CA GLY A 126 -8.80 -19.86 2.37
C GLY A 126 -9.21 -18.64 1.54
N GLY A 127 -9.09 -17.44 2.08
CA GLY A 127 -9.46 -16.21 1.38
C GLY A 127 -9.59 -15.01 2.33
N LEU A 128 -9.40 -13.82 1.77
CA LEU A 128 -9.49 -12.57 2.52
C LEU A 128 -10.94 -12.30 2.95
N LEU A 129 -11.90 -12.54 2.05
CA LEU A 129 -13.32 -12.21 2.21
C LEU A 129 -14.17 -13.38 2.75
N VAL A 130 -13.55 -14.54 2.98
CA VAL A 130 -14.22 -15.73 3.56
C VAL A 130 -14.71 -15.43 4.97
N GLY A 131 -16.00 -15.62 5.20
CA GLY A 131 -16.66 -15.38 6.49
C GLY A 131 -17.02 -13.92 6.78
N MET A 132 -16.83 -13.01 5.80
CA MET A 132 -17.21 -11.61 5.93
C MET A 132 -18.67 -11.40 5.53
N ASP A 133 -19.43 -10.70 6.38
CA ASP A 133 -20.79 -10.22 6.10
C ASP A 133 -20.74 -8.91 5.29
N GLU A 134 -21.59 -8.77 4.27
CA GLU A 134 -21.72 -7.60 3.40
C GLU A 134 -22.82 -6.61 3.83
N ASN A 135 -23.67 -6.98 4.80
CA ASN A 135 -24.86 -6.20 5.20
C ASN A 135 -24.56 -5.02 6.15
N MET A 136 -23.32 -4.85 6.59
CA MET A 136 -22.92 -3.85 7.60
C MET A 136 -22.70 -2.43 7.03
N GLY A 137 -23.19 -2.15 5.82
CA GLY A 137 -23.03 -0.85 5.18
C GLY A 137 -21.65 -0.65 4.54
N CYS A 138 -21.52 0.47 3.82
CA CYS A 138 -20.32 0.88 3.11
C CYS A 138 -20.02 2.32 3.49
N LEU A 139 -18.75 2.64 3.74
CA LEU A 139 -18.31 3.99 4.12
C LEU A 139 -18.59 5.01 3.00
N ILE A 140 -18.56 4.55 1.75
CA ILE A 140 -18.73 5.40 0.58
C ILE A 140 -20.16 5.33 0.04
N SER A 141 -20.54 6.36 -0.72
CA SER A 141 -21.85 6.41 -1.37
C SER A 141 -22.02 5.28 -2.38
N GLU A 142 -23.28 4.94 -2.69
CA GLU A 142 -23.57 3.95 -3.75
C GLU A 142 -23.00 4.40 -5.11
N SER A 143 -23.05 5.69 -5.43
CA SER A 143 -22.45 6.21 -6.67
C SER A 143 -20.93 6.02 -6.73
N ASP A 144 -20.23 6.23 -5.61
CA ASP A 144 -18.78 6.01 -5.55
C ASP A 144 -18.46 4.52 -5.64
N LEU A 145 -19.24 3.69 -4.96
CA LEU A 145 -19.12 2.23 -5.04
C LEU A 145 -19.23 1.75 -6.49
N GLN A 146 -20.27 2.19 -7.20
CA GLN A 146 -20.48 1.83 -8.61
C GLN A 146 -19.39 2.38 -9.53
N PHE A 147 -18.77 3.51 -9.18
CA PHE A 147 -17.58 3.99 -9.88
C PHE A 147 -16.43 2.99 -9.77
N TYR A 148 -16.09 2.52 -8.57
CA TYR A 148 -15.03 1.52 -8.38
C TYR A 148 -15.34 0.19 -9.09
N VAL A 149 -16.57 -0.32 -8.95
CA VAL A 149 -17.03 -1.51 -9.69
C VAL A 149 -16.82 -1.33 -11.19
N THR A 150 -17.20 -0.17 -11.74
CA THR A 150 -17.04 0.12 -13.18
C THR A 150 -15.58 0.19 -13.61
N GLN A 151 -14.69 0.77 -12.81
CA GLN A 151 -13.26 0.79 -13.15
C GLN A 151 -12.65 -0.62 -13.13
N PHE A 152 -12.98 -1.43 -12.12
CA PHE A 152 -12.39 -2.77 -11.97
C PHE A 152 -13.00 -3.79 -12.94
N LYS A 153 -14.21 -3.57 -13.47
CA LYS A 153 -14.73 -4.35 -14.61
C LYS A 153 -13.86 -4.27 -15.87
N LYS A 154 -13.06 -3.20 -16.04
CA LYS A 154 -12.22 -3.01 -17.24
C LYS A 154 -11.01 -3.94 -17.27
N SER A 155 -10.37 -4.14 -16.12
CA SER A 155 -9.03 -4.77 -16.05
C SER A 155 -8.85 -5.76 -14.89
N GLY A 156 -9.85 -5.90 -14.02
CA GLY A 156 -9.79 -6.76 -12.84
C GLY A 156 -8.75 -6.30 -11.80
N PHE A 157 -8.42 -7.22 -10.90
CA PHE A 157 -7.48 -7.05 -9.79
C PHE A 157 -6.05 -7.49 -10.11
N ARG A 158 -5.80 -8.14 -11.26
CA ARG A 158 -4.44 -8.61 -11.61
C ARG A 158 -3.39 -7.50 -11.55
N GLY A 159 -3.68 -6.34 -12.16
CA GLY A 159 -2.79 -5.17 -12.13
C GLY A 159 -2.53 -4.67 -10.70
N PRO A 160 -3.57 -4.32 -9.93
CA PRO A 160 -3.46 -3.96 -8.53
C PRO A 160 -2.69 -4.98 -7.67
N LEU A 161 -3.01 -6.27 -7.77
CA LEU A 161 -2.35 -7.33 -6.99
C LEU A 161 -0.87 -7.51 -7.35
N ASN A 162 -0.46 -7.20 -8.59
CA ASN A 162 0.94 -7.27 -8.99
C ASN A 162 1.86 -6.30 -8.22
N TRP A 163 1.33 -5.28 -7.54
CA TRP A 163 2.11 -4.44 -6.63
C TRP A 163 2.72 -5.25 -5.48
N TYR A 164 2.00 -6.26 -4.98
CA TYR A 164 2.49 -7.20 -3.95
C TYR A 164 3.44 -8.28 -4.49
N ARG A 165 3.52 -8.45 -5.82
CA ARG A 165 4.27 -9.55 -6.48
C ARG A 165 5.67 -9.15 -6.94
N ASN A 166 6.15 -7.98 -6.52
CA ASN A 166 7.48 -7.48 -6.82
C ASN A 166 8.41 -7.43 -5.60
N THR A 167 8.04 -8.07 -4.49
CA THR A 167 8.72 -8.00 -3.18
C THR A 167 10.25 -8.13 -3.25
N HIS A 168 10.80 -9.20 -3.84
CA HIS A 168 12.25 -9.36 -3.96
C HIS A 168 12.91 -8.31 -4.85
N ARG A 169 12.22 -7.85 -5.90
CA ARG A 169 12.77 -6.84 -6.82
C ARG A 169 12.80 -5.46 -6.18
N ASN A 170 11.71 -5.09 -5.51
CA ASN A 170 11.60 -3.86 -4.75
C ASN A 170 12.67 -3.83 -3.65
N TRP A 171 12.82 -4.93 -2.90
CA TRP A 171 13.89 -5.07 -1.90
C TRP A 171 15.28 -4.86 -2.51
N ARG A 172 15.63 -5.56 -3.59
CA ARG A 172 16.93 -5.38 -4.29
C ARG A 172 17.15 -3.95 -4.76
N TRP A 173 16.13 -3.29 -5.28
CA TRP A 173 16.22 -1.90 -5.70
C TRP A 173 16.43 -0.97 -4.50
N SER A 174 15.65 -1.13 -3.43
CA SER A 174 15.79 -0.35 -2.20
C SER A 174 17.15 -0.50 -1.54
N LEU A 175 17.80 -1.67 -1.63
CA LEU A 175 19.18 -1.86 -1.13
C LEU A 175 20.20 -0.94 -1.82
N THR A 176 19.96 -0.50 -3.05
CA THR A 176 20.84 0.47 -3.75
C THR A 176 20.83 1.87 -3.11
N ALA A 177 19.88 2.12 -2.20
CA ALA A 177 19.70 3.36 -1.46
C ALA A 177 19.88 3.21 0.05
N LEU A 178 20.48 2.11 0.53
CA LEU A 178 20.57 1.78 1.97
C LEU A 178 21.09 2.94 2.85
N ASN A 179 22.07 3.69 2.36
CA ASN A 179 22.72 4.79 3.09
C ASN A 179 22.15 6.18 2.75
N ARG A 180 21.06 6.24 1.98
CA ARG A 180 20.43 7.51 1.61
C ARG A 180 19.41 7.95 2.65
N LYS A 181 19.18 9.26 2.72
CA LYS A 181 18.13 9.89 3.53
C LYS A 181 17.20 10.66 2.62
N ILE A 182 15.94 10.80 3.02
CA ILE A 182 15.00 11.72 2.35
C ILE A 182 15.27 13.12 2.89
N THR A 183 15.69 14.04 2.00
CA THR A 183 16.20 15.38 2.38
C THR A 183 15.24 16.52 2.07
N VAL A 184 14.17 16.25 1.33
CA VAL A 184 13.06 17.17 1.07
C VAL A 184 12.15 17.26 2.31
N PRO A 185 11.38 18.35 2.48
CA PRO A 185 10.28 18.40 3.46
C PRO A 185 9.36 17.18 3.33
N ALA A 186 9.05 16.56 4.46
CA ALA A 186 8.31 15.31 4.50
C ALA A 186 7.26 15.31 5.61
N MET A 187 6.07 14.75 5.36
CA MET A 187 5.03 14.56 6.37
C MET A 187 4.60 13.10 6.46
N MET A 188 4.55 12.56 7.68
CA MET A 188 3.95 11.26 7.96
C MET A 188 2.64 11.47 8.71
N VAL A 189 1.53 10.96 8.17
CA VAL A 189 0.22 10.99 8.84
C VAL A 189 -0.17 9.59 9.26
N THR A 190 -0.43 9.37 10.55
CA THR A 190 -0.88 8.08 11.08
C THR A 190 -2.37 8.09 11.39
N ALA A 191 -3.03 6.95 11.16
CA ALA A 191 -4.42 6.69 11.48
C ALA A 191 -4.49 5.77 12.72
N GLY A 192 -5.23 6.16 13.76
CA GLY A 192 -5.23 5.48 15.07
C GLY A 192 -5.92 4.11 15.07
N LYS A 193 -6.85 3.88 14.15
CA LYS A 193 -7.63 2.65 13.98
C LYS A 193 -7.22 1.84 12.75
N ASP A 194 -6.18 2.27 12.02
CA ASP A 194 -5.55 1.39 11.02
C ASP A 194 -4.86 0.22 11.75
N PHE A 195 -5.48 -0.95 11.65
CA PHE A 195 -5.04 -2.17 12.31
C PHE A 195 -3.98 -2.96 11.52
N VAL A 196 -3.58 -2.47 10.34
CA VAL A 196 -2.53 -3.07 9.49
C VAL A 196 -1.27 -2.20 9.52
N LEU A 197 -1.40 -0.91 9.17
CA LEU A 197 -0.30 0.06 9.15
C LEU A 197 -0.27 0.84 10.46
N LEU A 198 0.01 0.11 11.54
CA LEU A 198 -0.01 0.62 12.91
C LEU A 198 0.85 1.90 13.05
N PRO A 199 0.41 2.93 13.80
CA PRO A 199 1.23 4.12 14.08
C PRO A 199 2.64 3.79 14.62
N ALA A 200 2.75 2.71 15.41
CA ALA A 200 4.01 2.20 15.95
C ALA A 200 5.05 1.83 14.87
N PHE A 201 4.63 1.49 13.65
CA PHE A 201 5.53 1.19 12.53
C PHE A 201 6.27 2.41 11.98
N THR A 202 5.88 3.62 12.38
CA THR A 202 6.55 4.87 11.98
C THR A 202 7.67 5.29 12.93
N LYS A 203 7.90 4.54 14.02
CA LYS A 203 8.92 4.86 15.01
C LYS A 203 10.33 4.84 14.39
N GLY A 204 11.08 5.91 14.58
CA GLY A 204 12.47 6.02 14.11
C GLY A 204 12.62 6.52 12.68
N MET A 205 11.54 6.91 12.00
CA MET A 205 11.60 7.51 10.65
C MET A 205 12.48 8.77 10.61
N GLU A 206 12.56 9.54 11.70
CA GLU A 206 13.39 10.73 11.84
C GLU A 206 14.89 10.47 11.58
N ASN A 207 15.35 9.23 11.83
CA ASN A 207 16.72 8.83 11.55
C ASN A 207 17.03 8.84 10.05
N LEU A 208 16.01 8.57 9.22
CA LEU A 208 16.09 8.45 7.77
C LEU A 208 15.56 9.71 7.05
N ILE A 209 14.75 10.52 7.74
CA ILE A 209 14.07 11.70 7.20
C ILE A 209 14.26 12.87 8.17
N PRO A 210 15.36 13.65 8.05
CA PRO A 210 15.69 14.70 9.02
C PRO A 210 14.69 15.87 9.09
N LYS A 211 13.90 16.09 8.03
CA LYS A 211 12.88 17.15 7.94
C LYS A 211 11.46 16.59 8.06
N LEU A 212 11.28 15.50 8.79
CA LEU A 212 9.99 14.86 8.98
C LEU A 212 9.11 15.68 9.93
N THR A 213 7.89 15.97 9.49
CA THR A 213 6.78 16.42 10.32
C THR A 213 5.74 15.32 10.44
N ARG A 214 4.83 15.44 11.42
CA ARG A 214 3.84 14.40 11.72
C ARG A 214 2.44 14.98 11.86
N GLY A 215 1.47 14.23 11.36
CA GLY A 215 0.05 14.36 11.69
C GLY A 215 -0.47 13.06 12.29
N HIS A 216 -1.52 13.13 13.10
CA HIS A 216 -2.20 11.96 13.63
C HIS A 216 -3.71 12.18 13.62
N ILE A 217 -4.45 11.16 13.20
CA ILE A 217 -5.91 11.14 13.21
C ILE A 217 -6.34 9.97 14.08
N GLU A 218 -6.80 10.26 15.32
CA GLU A 218 -7.08 9.24 16.35
C GLU A 218 -8.22 8.28 15.95
N GLU A 219 -9.32 8.84 15.43
CA GLU A 219 -10.53 8.11 15.06
C GLU A 219 -10.60 7.83 13.54
N CYS A 220 -9.48 7.39 12.97
CA CYS A 220 -9.34 6.99 11.56
C CYS A 220 -8.65 5.63 11.46
#